data_AF-A0A497CFN3-F1
#
_entry.id   AF-A0A497CFN3-F1
#
_cell.length_a   1.000
_cell.length_b   1.000
_cell.length_c   1.000
_cell.angle_alpha   90.00
_cell.angle_beta   90.00
_cell.angle_gamma   90.00
#
_symmetry.space_group_name_H-M   'P 1'
#
loop_
_entity.id
_entity.type
_entity.pdbx_description
1 polymer ?
#
loop_
_entity_poly.entity_id
_entity_poly.type
_entity_poly.pdbx_seq_one_letter_code
_entity_poly.pdbx_strand_id
1 'polypeptide(L)'
;YAIVGVLSIIVIYAFYSVKKYFGFKRAAGLDHFDSSSAKLPFVKKGIFKYTNNGMYMYAFLIIYLPAILNQSKAALLVAVFSHIYIWVHYYFTELPDIKRIYKKTDASKKTHDTASL
;
A
#
# COMPACT_ATOMS: atom_id res chain seq x y z
N TYR A 1 -15.09 20.25 11.85
CA TYR A 1 -15.11 18.85 11.37
C TYR A 1 -15.06 18.66 9.86
N ALA A 2 -15.08 19.72 9.03
CA ALA A 2 -14.95 19.58 7.57
C ALA A 2 -13.73 18.75 7.12
N ILE A 3 -12.57 18.95 7.79
CA ILE A 3 -11.36 18.15 7.56
C ILE A 3 -11.59 16.64 7.77
N VAL A 4 -12.38 16.25 8.78
CA VAL A 4 -12.72 14.83 9.02
C VAL A 4 -13.56 14.28 7.88
N GLY A 5 -14.49 15.07 7.34
CA GLY A 5 -15.28 14.69 6.17
C GLY A 5 -14.42 14.42 4.95
N VAL A 6 -13.50 15.35 4.63
CA VAL A 6 -12.57 15.21 3.50
C VAL A 6 -11.65 14.00 3.68
N LEU A 7 -11.04 13.84 4.86
CA LEU A 7 -10.18 12.70 5.17
C LEU A 7 -10.94 11.38 5.07
N SER A 8 -12.17 11.33 5.57
CA SER A 8 -13.03 10.13 5.49
C SER A 8 -13.28 9.74 4.04
N ILE A 9 -13.60 10.69 3.16
CA ILE A 9 -13.82 10.41 1.71
C ILE A 9 -12.55 9.82 1.09
N ILE A 10 -11.38 10.40 1.37
CA ILE A 10 -10.08 9.92 0.84
C ILE A 10 -9.78 8.51 1.35
N VAL A 11 -9.94 8.27 2.66
CA VAL A 11 -9.72 6.96 3.30
C VAL A 11 -10.65 5.91 2.71
N ILE A 12 -11.95 6.18 2.65
CA ILE A 12 -12.94 5.26 2.09
C ILE A 12 -12.59 4.91 0.65
N TYR A 13 -12.23 5.90 -0.17
CA TYR A 13 -11.83 5.66 -1.55
C TYR A 13 -10.53 4.86 -1.66
N ALA A 14 -9.56 5.08 -0.76
CA ALA A 14 -8.32 4.30 -0.70
C ALA A 14 -8.61 2.84 -0.34
N PHE A 15 -9.39 2.57 0.71
CA PHE A 15 -9.78 1.21 1.10
C PHE A 15 -10.62 0.51 0.03
N TYR A 16 -11.55 1.22 -0.61
CA TYR A 16 -12.29 0.70 -1.77
C TYR A 16 -11.33 0.31 -2.89
N SER A 17 -10.37 1.17 -3.22
CA SER A 17 -9.39 0.93 -4.28
C SER A 17 -8.50 -0.28 -3.97
N VAL A 18 -8.07 -0.42 -2.71
CA VAL A 18 -7.33 -1.61 -2.24
C VAL A 18 -8.19 -2.85 -2.44
N LYS A 19 -9.42 -2.86 -1.89
CA LYS A 19 -10.32 -4.02 -2.01
C LYS A 19 -10.60 -4.40 -3.46
N LYS A 20 -10.88 -3.43 -4.32
CA LYS A 20 -11.36 -3.65 -5.69
C LYS A 20 -10.24 -3.98 -6.68
N TYR A 21 -9.05 -3.39 -6.52
CA TYR A 21 -7.99 -3.47 -7.54
C TYR A 21 -6.71 -4.16 -7.07
N PHE A 22 -6.37 -4.08 -5.78
CA PHE A 22 -5.11 -4.61 -5.25
C PHE A 22 -5.29 -5.94 -4.51
N GLY A 23 -6.36 -6.06 -3.71
CA GLY A 23 -6.67 -7.19 -2.86
C GLY A 23 -6.06 -7.08 -1.46
N PHE A 24 -6.86 -7.33 -0.42
CA PHE A 24 -6.40 -7.23 0.97
C PHE A 24 -5.32 -8.26 1.33
N LYS A 25 -5.35 -9.46 0.73
CA LYS A 25 -4.30 -10.47 0.97
C LYS A 25 -2.93 -9.96 0.55
N ARG A 26 -2.86 -9.33 -0.62
CA ARG A 26 -1.63 -8.70 -1.11
C ARG A 26 -1.25 -7.50 -0.24
N ALA A 27 -2.23 -6.68 0.18
CA ALA A 27 -1.97 -5.56 1.10
C ALA A 27 -1.43 -6.00 2.46
N ALA A 28 -1.72 -7.23 2.88
CA ALA A 28 -1.17 -7.85 4.08
C ALA A 28 0.19 -8.55 3.86
N GLY A 29 0.78 -8.42 2.66
CA GLY A 29 2.11 -8.93 2.34
C GLY A 29 2.16 -10.35 1.76
N LEU A 30 1.04 -10.90 1.27
CA LEU A 30 1.03 -12.27 0.70
C LEU A 30 2.00 -12.42 -0.50
N ASP A 31 2.26 -11.35 -1.25
CA ASP A 31 3.20 -11.34 -2.38
C ASP A 31 4.67 -11.54 -1.97
N HIS A 32 5.02 -11.41 -0.70
CA HIS A 32 6.36 -11.80 -0.21
C HIS A 32 6.54 -13.31 -0.07
N PHE A 33 5.43 -14.05 0.13
CA PHE A 33 5.44 -15.47 0.48
C PHE A 33 4.94 -16.38 -0.65
N ASP A 34 4.00 -15.89 -1.46
CA ASP A 34 3.38 -16.65 -2.54
C ASP A 34 3.84 -16.16 -3.91
N SER A 35 4.49 -17.06 -4.65
CA SER A 35 4.99 -16.81 -6.00
C SER A 35 3.90 -16.46 -7.02
N SER A 36 2.64 -16.86 -6.80
CA SER A 36 1.52 -16.52 -7.68
C SER A 36 1.14 -15.05 -7.54
N SER A 37 1.11 -14.56 -6.30
CA SER A 37 0.84 -13.16 -5.96
C SER A 37 1.99 -12.24 -6.36
N ALA A 38 3.24 -12.71 -6.24
CA ALA A 38 4.46 -11.99 -6.61
C ALA A 38 4.57 -11.65 -8.11
N LYS A 39 3.89 -12.40 -8.98
CA LYS A 39 3.90 -12.18 -10.44
C LYS A 39 2.93 -11.10 -10.90
N LEU A 40 2.07 -10.60 -10.02
CA LEU A 40 1.07 -9.60 -10.39
C LEU A 40 1.72 -8.24 -10.66
N PRO A 41 1.31 -7.53 -11.72
CA PRO A 41 1.86 -6.22 -12.02
C PRO A 41 1.44 -5.18 -10.96
N PHE A 42 2.11 -4.02 -11.01
CA PHE A 42 1.67 -2.86 -10.24
C PHE A 42 0.28 -2.40 -10.69
N VAL A 43 -0.57 -2.09 -9.71
CA VAL A 43 -1.92 -1.57 -9.95
C VAL A 43 -1.83 -0.08 -10.29
N LYS A 44 -2.52 0.34 -11.37
CA LYS A 44 -2.63 1.74 -11.81
C LYS A 44 -4.07 2.26 -11.83
N LYS A 45 -4.95 1.63 -11.05
CA LYS A 45 -6.39 1.93 -10.97
C LYS A 45 -6.76 2.42 -9.57
N GLY A 46 -7.93 3.06 -9.43
CA GLY A 46 -8.40 3.60 -8.16
C GLY A 46 -7.42 4.65 -7.62
N ILE A 47 -7.16 4.61 -6.31
CA ILE A 47 -6.18 5.48 -5.66
C ILE A 47 -4.76 5.36 -6.25
N PHE A 48 -4.40 4.19 -6.78
CA PHE A 48 -3.06 3.91 -7.31
C PHE A 48 -2.78 4.57 -8.66
N LYS A 49 -3.79 5.20 -9.29
CA LYS A 49 -3.56 6.01 -10.49
C LYS A 49 -2.80 7.31 -10.18
N TYR A 50 -2.90 7.79 -8.94
CA TYR A 50 -2.30 9.04 -8.51
C TYR A 50 -0.93 8.85 -7.86
N THR A 51 -0.66 7.66 -7.32
CA THR A 51 0.59 7.34 -6.62
C THR A 51 0.80 5.83 -6.56
N ASN A 52 2.05 5.37 -6.56
CA ASN A 52 2.36 3.96 -6.32
C ASN A 52 2.20 3.57 -4.85
N ASN A 53 2.19 4.53 -3.93
CA ASN A 53 2.20 4.31 -2.48
C ASN A 53 0.85 4.67 -1.84
N GLY A 54 -0.26 4.38 -2.54
CA GLY A 54 -1.59 4.85 -2.14
C GLY A 54 -2.05 4.37 -0.76
N MET A 55 -1.63 3.18 -0.34
CA MET A 55 -1.93 2.67 1.00
C MET A 55 -1.21 3.48 2.08
N TYR A 56 0.09 3.71 1.88
CA TYR A 56 0.95 4.46 2.79
C TYR A 56 0.52 5.93 2.91
N MET A 57 0.16 6.57 1.80
CA MET A 57 -0.24 7.99 1.80
C MET A 57 -1.68 8.22 2.28
N TYR A 58 -2.63 7.39 1.84
CA TYR A 58 -4.06 7.72 1.96
C TYR A 58 -4.84 6.77 2.86
N ALA A 59 -4.59 5.45 2.81
CA ALA A 59 -5.30 4.52 3.68
C ALA A 59 -4.89 4.71 5.15
N PHE A 60 -3.62 5.04 5.40
CA PHE A 60 -3.08 5.27 6.74
C PHE A 60 -3.64 6.51 7.45
N LEU A 61 -4.29 7.42 6.71
CA LEU A 61 -5.01 8.57 7.29
C LEU A 61 -6.16 8.17 8.20
N ILE A 62 -6.62 6.91 8.14
CA ILE A 62 -7.67 6.39 9.03
C ILE A 62 -7.35 6.58 10.52
N ILE A 63 -6.06 6.52 10.90
CA ILE A 63 -5.61 6.66 12.29
C ILE A 63 -5.77 8.11 12.79
N TYR A 64 -5.79 9.09 11.88
CA TYR A 64 -6.02 10.49 12.22
C TYR A 64 -7.49 10.80 12.52
N LEU A 65 -8.43 10.02 11.98
CA LEU A 65 -9.87 10.24 12.19
C LEU A 65 -10.26 10.21 13.66
N PRO A 66 -9.97 9.15 14.46
CA PRO A 66 -10.31 9.14 15.88
C PRO A 66 -9.53 10.20 16.67
N ALA A 67 -8.31 10.56 16.25
CA ALA A 67 -7.53 11.61 16.89
C ALA A 67 -8.19 12.99 16.77
N ILE A 68 -8.60 13.36 15.55
CA ILE A 68 -9.23 14.66 15.25
C ILE A 68 -10.65 14.71 15.81
N LEU A 69 -11.42 13.63 15.69
CA LEU A 69 -12.80 13.56 16.18
C LEU A 69 -12.88 13.83 17.70
N ASN A 70 -11.96 13.23 18.46
CA ASN A 70 -11.88 13.38 19.90
C ASN A 70 -10.99 14.55 20.36
N GLN A 71 -10.43 15.33 19.43
CA GLN A 71 -9.48 16.42 19.71
C GLN A 71 -8.32 16.00 20.64
N SER A 72 -7.88 14.74 20.54
CA SER A 72 -6.91 14.15 21.46
C SER A 72 -5.49 14.39 20.97
N LYS A 73 -4.72 15.18 21.74
CA LYS A 73 -3.29 15.42 21.48
C LYS A 73 -2.47 14.13 21.49
N ALA A 74 -2.77 13.22 22.43
CA ALA A 74 -2.09 11.94 22.54
C ALA A 74 -2.38 11.04 21.31
N ALA A 75 -3.65 10.95 20.90
CA ALA A 75 -4.01 10.18 19.70
C ALA A 75 -3.40 10.79 18.43
N LEU A 76 -3.29 12.13 18.36
CA LEU A 76 -2.65 12.79 17.24
C LEU A 76 -1.15 12.48 17.18
N LEU A 77 -0.46 12.46 18.33
CA LEU A 77 0.94 12.04 18.41
C LEU A 77 1.12 10.60 17.93
N VAL A 78 0.24 9.69 18.35
CA VAL A 78 0.24 8.29 17.88
C VAL A 78 -0.01 8.21 16.39
N ALA A 79 -0.95 8.99 15.84
CA ALA A 79 -1.22 9.01 14.41
C ALA A 79 -0.01 9.50 13.60
N VAL A 80 0.65 10.57 14.04
CA VAL A 80 1.87 11.10 13.39
C VAL A 80 3.01 10.09 13.48
N PHE A 81 3.28 9.56 14.68
CA PHE A 81 4.31 8.55 14.87
C PHE A 81 4.09 7.32 13.98
N SER A 82 2.86 6.80 13.95
CA SER A 82 2.52 5.63 13.13
C SER A 82 2.70 5.93 11.64
N HIS A 83 2.33 7.12 11.19
CA HIS A 83 2.43 7.51 9.78
C HIS A 83 3.88 7.76 9.36
N ILE A 84 4.75 8.20 10.26
CA ILE A 84 6.20 8.23 9.99
C ILE A 84 6.74 6.80 9.94
N TYR A 85 6.35 5.95 10.90
CA TYR A 85 6.83 4.58 10.99
C TYR A 85 6.47 3.74 9.75
N ILE A 86 5.28 3.91 9.18
CA ILE A 86 4.90 3.15 7.97
C ILE A 86 5.80 3.49 6.77
N TRP A 87 6.38 4.70 6.70
CA TRP A 87 7.41 5.04 5.71
C TRP A 87 8.75 4.40 6.01
N VAL A 88 9.15 4.29 7.29
CA VAL A 88 10.33 3.51 7.67
C VAL A 88 10.15 2.06 7.20
N HIS A 89 9.01 1.45 7.50
CA HIS A 89 8.67 0.11 7.00
C HIS A 89 8.74 0.02 5.47
N TYR A 90 8.20 1.01 4.75
CA TYR A 90 8.28 1.05 3.29
C TYR A 90 9.73 1.01 2.79
N TYR A 91 10.61 1.87 3.31
CA TYR A 91 11.97 1.99 2.79
C TYR A 91 12.86 0.80 3.14
N PHE A 92 12.67 0.20 4.32
CA PHE A 92 13.55 -0.84 4.83
C PHE A 92 13.02 -2.26 4.67
N THR A 93 11.73 -2.43 4.34
CA THR A 93 11.10 -3.74 4.15
C THR A 93 10.48 -3.84 2.75
N GLU A 94 9.48 -3.02 2.46
CA GLU A 94 8.69 -3.15 1.24
C GLU A 94 9.49 -2.88 -0.04
N LEU A 95 10.25 -1.78 -0.08
CA LEU A 95 10.99 -1.37 -1.27
C LEU A 95 12.09 -2.37 -1.67
N PRO A 96 12.93 -2.88 -0.74
CA PRO A 96 13.84 -3.99 -1.04
C PRO A 96 13.14 -5.23 -1.58
N ASP A 97 11.99 -5.60 -1.01
CA ASP A 97 11.24 -6.78 -1.45
C ASP A 97 10.62 -6.60 -2.82
N ILE A 98 10.02 -5.44 -3.12
CA ILE A 98 9.55 -5.08 -4.46
C ILE A 98 10.68 -5.26 -5.48
N LYS A 99 11.87 -4.69 -5.21
CA LYS A 99 13.03 -4.81 -6.12
C LYS A 99 13.41 -6.27 -6.35
N ARG A 100 13.37 -7.10 -5.31
CA ARG A 100 13.68 -8.53 -5.39
C ARG A 100 12.62 -9.29 -6.21
N ILE A 101 11.34 -9.05 -5.94
CA ILE A 101 10.20 -9.71 -6.58
C ILE A 101 10.18 -9.42 -8.09
N TYR A 102 10.24 -8.14 -8.47
CA TYR A 102 10.13 -7.78 -9.89
C TYR A 102 11.38 -8.14 -10.69
N LYS A 103 12.59 -8.07 -10.10
CA LYS A 103 13.81 -8.58 -10.75
C LYS A 103 13.73 -10.09 -11.01
N LYS A 104 13.20 -10.87 -10.06
CA LYS A 104 12.99 -12.32 -10.24
C LYS A 104 11.99 -12.62 -11.36
N THR A 105 10.92 -11.83 -11.46
CA THR A 105 9.90 -11.97 -12.50
C THR A 105 10.48 -11.74 -13.90
N ASP A 106 11.32 -10.72 -14.09
CA ASP A 106 11.97 -10.45 -15.38
C ASP A 106 12.89 -11.60 -15.82
N ALA A 107 13.69 -12.13 -14.89
CA ALA A 107 14.56 -13.28 -15.15
C ALA A 107 13.75 -14.54 -15.52
N SER A 108 12.67 -14.83 -14.78
CA SER A 108 11.80 -15.97 -15.06
C SER A 108 11.13 -15.89 -16.42
N LYS A 109 10.72 -14.68 -16.86
CA LYS A 109 10.10 -14.47 -18.17
C LYS A 109 11.09 -14.78 -19.29
N LYS A 110 12.32 -14.26 -19.18
CA LYS A 110 13.39 -14.47 -20.16
C LYS A 110 13.74 -15.95 -20.36
N THR A 111 13.84 -16.73 -19.28
CA THR A 111 14.13 -18.17 -19.36
C THR A 111 13.01 -18.95 -20.05
N HIS A 112 11.75 -18.57 -19.79
CA HIS A 112 10.59 -19.24 -20.38
C HIS A 112 10.52 -18.98 -21.90
N ASP A 113 10.78 -17.75 -22.33
CA ASP A 113 10.78 -17.36 -23.74
C ASP A 113 11.90 -18.08 -24.53
N THR A 114 13.06 -18.34 -23.91
CA THR A 114 14.16 -19.10 -24.54
C THR A 114 13.95 -20.61 -24.57
N ALA A 115 13.14 -21.17 -23.67
CA ALA A 115 12.87 -22.61 -23.61
C ALA A 115 11.72 -23.05 -24.53
N SER A 116 10.96 -22.10 -25.08
CA SER A 116 9.86 -22.33 -26.03
C SER A 116 10.24 -22.15 -27.50
N LEU A 117 11.52 -21.88 -27.80
CA LEU A 117 12.11 -21.83 -29.14
C LEU A 117 12.86 -23.13 -29.44
#